data_AF-A0A1A5HPS4-F1
#
_entry.id   AF-A0A1A5HPS4-F1
#
_cell.length_a   1.000
_cell.length_b   1.000
_cell.length_c   1.000
_cell.angle_alpha   90.00
_cell.angle_beta   90.00
_cell.angle_gamma   90.00
#
_symmetry.space_group_name_H-M   'P 1'
#
loop_
_entity.id
_entity.type
_entity.pdbx_description
1 polymer ?
#
loop_
_entity_poly.entity_id
_entity_poly.type
_entity_poly.pdbx_seq_one_letter_code
_entity_poly.pdbx_strand_id
1 'polypeptide(L)'
;MADHLVGEWKVRRTMIDFLAGATYRFAGDAVVTEDAFTEHGTMRIGSHEMPASRRYRLEPGEGSMRILHADGRDFIELEPEAAQTVRHLCGADLYVGHFFFRGSGEWVEVWRVKGPRKNYASLGRFHRLADPSSRVREGHGVRALQNALIAGEDSGEPIAFDSTAFLSAMWAKHVR
;
A
#
# COMPACT_ATOMS: atom_id res chain seq x y z
N MET A 1 -15.56 1.45 10.65
CA MET A 1 -14.39 1.08 9.82
C MET A 1 -13.08 1.20 10.59
N ALA A 2 -12.83 2.34 11.27
CA ALA A 2 -11.66 2.54 12.13
C ALA A 2 -11.40 1.36 13.10
N ASP A 3 -12.46 0.90 13.76
CA ASP A 3 -12.39 -0.19 14.74
C ASP A 3 -11.88 -1.52 14.15
N HIS A 4 -12.12 -1.76 12.85
CA HIS A 4 -11.60 -2.95 12.15
C HIS A 4 -10.17 -2.78 11.63
N LEU A 5 -9.58 -1.58 11.71
CA LEU A 5 -8.19 -1.34 11.36
C LEU A 5 -7.30 -1.22 12.59
N VAL A 6 -7.85 -0.78 13.74
CA VAL A 6 -7.13 -0.73 15.02
C VAL A 6 -6.50 -2.09 15.31
N GLY A 7 -5.24 -2.06 15.74
CA GLY A 7 -4.44 -3.23 16.10
C GLY A 7 -3.06 -3.24 15.45
N GLU A 8 -2.40 -4.39 15.57
CA GLU A 8 -1.05 -4.61 15.07
C GLU A 8 -1.05 -5.42 13.77
N TRP A 9 -0.12 -5.08 12.88
CA TRP A 9 -0.08 -5.55 11.51
C TRP A 9 1.35 -5.85 11.08
N LYS A 10 1.54 -6.95 10.34
CA LYS A 10 2.71 -7.14 9.50
C LYS A 10 2.49 -6.45 8.17
N VAL A 11 3.54 -5.82 7.66
CA VAL A 11 3.51 -5.16 6.36
C VAL A 11 4.67 -5.59 5.48
N ARG A 12 4.34 -5.83 4.21
CA ARG A 12 5.33 -5.96 3.14
C ARG A 12 4.95 -5.03 2.00
N ARG A 13 5.93 -4.34 1.43
CA ARG A 13 5.71 -3.42 0.31
C ARG A 13 6.78 -3.57 -0.75
N THR A 14 6.39 -3.53 -2.00
CA THR A 14 7.31 -3.37 -3.14
C THR A 14 7.04 -2.02 -3.78
N MET A 15 8.10 -1.25 -4.02
CA MET A 15 8.04 0.05 -4.72
C MET A 15 8.95 0.01 -5.93
N ILE A 16 8.47 0.54 -7.04
CA ILE A 16 9.24 0.73 -8.27
C ILE A 16 9.37 2.23 -8.45
N ASP A 17 10.59 2.74 -8.33
CA ASP A 17 10.95 4.13 -8.61
C ASP A 17 11.39 4.27 -10.06
N PHE A 18 10.57 4.96 -10.85
CA PHE A 18 10.81 5.19 -12.27
C PHE A 18 11.80 6.34 -12.53
N LEU A 19 12.07 7.22 -11.57
CA LEU A 19 13.14 8.22 -11.71
C LEU A 19 14.50 7.58 -11.50
N ALA A 20 14.62 6.73 -10.48
CA ALA A 20 15.87 6.06 -10.13
C ALA A 20 16.11 4.76 -10.91
N GLY A 21 15.09 4.23 -11.61
CA GLY A 21 15.16 2.92 -12.25
C GLY A 21 15.36 1.78 -11.24
N ALA A 22 14.81 1.92 -10.03
CA ALA A 22 15.12 1.06 -8.88
C ALA A 22 13.87 0.39 -8.30
N THR A 23 14.05 -0.83 -7.79
CA THR A 23 13.01 -1.54 -7.04
C THR A 23 13.41 -1.67 -5.57
N TYR A 24 12.54 -1.16 -4.70
CA TYR A 24 12.68 -1.21 -3.26
C TYR A 24 11.70 -2.22 -2.66
N ARG A 25 12.13 -2.91 -1.61
CA ARG A 25 11.27 -3.82 -0.84
C ARG A 25 11.33 -3.44 0.63
N PHE A 26 10.16 -3.20 1.20
CA PHE A 26 10.01 -2.92 2.62
C PHE A 26 9.35 -4.11 3.31
N ALA A 27 9.84 -4.45 4.50
CA ALA A 27 9.19 -5.37 5.42
C ALA A 27 9.26 -4.79 6.83
N GLY A 28 8.14 -4.87 7.56
CA GLY A 28 8.05 -4.28 8.87
C GLY A 28 6.74 -4.58 9.57
N ASP A 29 6.47 -3.74 10.56
CA ASP A 29 5.32 -3.79 11.43
C ASP A 29 4.61 -2.44 11.40
N ALA A 30 3.28 -2.48 11.53
CA ALA A 30 2.44 -1.30 11.64
C ALA A 30 1.47 -1.43 12.82
N VAL A 31 1.22 -0.31 13.48
CA VAL A 31 0.24 -0.18 14.55
C VAL A 31 -0.76 0.89 14.15
N VAL A 32 -2.03 0.54 14.23
CA VAL A 32 -3.16 1.43 14.05
C VAL A 32 -3.85 1.62 15.39
N THR A 33 -3.93 2.86 15.86
CA THR A 33 -4.75 3.27 17.00
C THR A 33 -5.95 4.05 16.48
N GLU A 34 -6.80 4.54 17.37
CA GLU A 34 -7.95 5.37 16.99
C GLU A 34 -7.51 6.69 16.30
N ASP A 35 -6.32 7.19 16.65
CA ASP A 35 -5.83 8.52 16.29
C ASP A 35 -4.53 8.51 15.48
N ALA A 36 -3.92 7.35 15.24
CA ALA A 36 -2.64 7.25 14.55
C ALA A 36 -2.45 5.95 13.77
N PHE A 37 -1.69 6.08 12.69
CA PHE A 37 -1.04 4.96 12.01
C PHE A 37 0.47 5.15 12.15
N THR A 38 1.17 4.11 12.58
CA THR A 38 2.63 4.07 12.63
C THR A 38 3.15 2.82 11.96
N GLU A 39 4.24 2.94 11.22
CA GLU A 39 4.89 1.84 10.51
C GLU A 39 6.40 1.99 10.68
N HIS A 40 7.08 0.87 10.96
CA HIS A 40 8.53 0.80 11.08
C HIS A 40 9.04 -0.52 10.51
N GLY A 41 10.24 -0.50 9.94
CA GLY A 41 10.84 -1.69 9.37
C GLY A 41 12.09 -1.39 8.57
N THR A 42 12.40 -2.29 7.65
CA THR A 42 13.61 -2.21 6.84
C THR A 42 13.25 -2.10 5.37
N MET A 43 13.84 -1.10 4.70
CA MET A 43 13.82 -0.95 3.25
C MET A 43 15.07 -1.59 2.67
N ARG A 44 14.91 -2.40 1.61
CA ARG A 44 16.00 -3.05 0.90
C ARG A 44 16.04 -2.63 -0.57
N ILE A 45 17.24 -2.33 -1.05
CA ILE A 45 17.57 -2.09 -2.45
C ILE A 45 18.86 -2.85 -2.77
N GLY A 46 18.82 -3.77 -3.75
CA GLY A 46 19.95 -4.67 -3.99
C GLY A 46 20.35 -5.44 -2.72
N SER A 47 21.62 -5.33 -2.32
CA SER A 47 22.19 -5.87 -1.09
C SER A 47 22.16 -4.90 0.11
N HIS A 48 21.70 -3.66 -0.09
CA HIS A 48 21.69 -2.65 0.94
C HIS A 48 20.34 -2.61 1.68
N GLU A 49 20.42 -2.43 2.99
CA GLU A 49 19.28 -2.32 3.89
C GLU A 49 19.37 -1.03 4.71
N MET A 50 18.24 -0.36 4.87
CA MET A 50 18.14 0.87 5.65
C MET A 50 16.84 0.89 6.48
N PRO A 51 16.88 1.42 7.71
CA PRO A 51 15.67 1.59 8.49
C PRO A 51 14.72 2.57 7.79
N ALA A 52 13.43 2.29 7.82
CA ALA A 52 12.39 3.13 7.27
C ALA A 52 11.17 3.15 8.19
N SER A 53 10.54 4.31 8.31
CA SER A 53 9.33 4.49 9.10
C SER A 53 8.37 5.48 8.45
N ARG A 54 7.09 5.38 8.83
CA ARG A 54 6.00 6.23 8.35
C ARG A 54 5.01 6.45 9.47
N ARG A 55 4.49 7.68 9.59
CA ARG A 55 3.48 8.05 10.58
C ARG A 55 2.41 8.94 9.96
N TYR A 56 1.16 8.65 10.29
CA TYR A 56 0.00 9.47 9.99
C TYR A 56 -0.83 9.69 11.24
N ARG A 57 -1.57 10.80 11.26
CA ARG A 57 -2.65 11.05 12.20
C ARG A 57 -3.96 10.57 11.57
N LEU A 58 -4.83 9.99 12.40
CA LEU A 58 -6.16 9.53 12.02
C LEU A 58 -7.18 10.41 12.73
N GLU A 59 -8.14 10.94 11.98
CA GLU A 59 -9.23 11.75 12.48
C GLU A 59 -10.56 11.11 12.03
N PRO A 60 -11.28 10.42 12.94
CA PRO A 60 -12.60 9.88 12.64
C PRO A 60 -13.58 11.00 12.26
N GLY A 61 -14.24 10.87 11.12
CA GLY A 61 -15.34 11.72 10.67
C GLY A 61 -16.69 11.01 10.71
N GLU A 62 -17.75 11.70 10.32
CA GLU A 62 -19.07 11.09 10.13
C GLU A 62 -19.07 10.19 8.89
N GLY A 63 -18.80 8.90 9.09
CA GLY A 63 -18.81 7.91 8.01
C GLY A 63 -17.51 7.82 7.22
N SER A 64 -16.44 8.47 7.66
CA SER A 64 -15.12 8.41 7.02
C SER A 64 -13.99 8.47 8.05
N MET A 65 -12.77 8.20 7.59
CA MET A 65 -11.55 8.37 8.35
C MET A 65 -10.62 9.30 7.57
N ARG A 66 -10.35 10.48 8.10
CA ARG A 66 -9.35 11.39 7.55
C ARG A 66 -7.97 10.92 7.99
N ILE A 67 -7.06 10.85 7.02
CA ILE A 67 -5.66 10.49 7.22
C ILE A 67 -4.84 11.74 6.91
N LEU A 68 -4.08 12.18 7.90
CA LEU A 68 -3.28 13.40 7.83
C LEU A 68 -1.80 13.03 7.96
N HIS A 69 -0.96 13.85 7.33
CA HIS A 69 0.47 13.84 7.61
C HIS A 69 0.74 14.09 9.10
N ALA A 70 1.90 13.66 9.59
CA ALA A 70 2.27 13.82 11.00
C ALA A 70 2.27 15.30 11.47
N ASP A 71 2.42 16.25 10.54
CA ASP A 71 2.34 17.69 10.78
C ASP A 71 0.91 18.26 10.76
N GLY A 72 -0.11 17.40 10.58
CA GLY A 72 -1.52 17.79 10.59
C GLY A 72 -2.07 18.27 9.24
N ARG A 73 -1.28 18.24 8.15
CA ARG A 73 -1.82 18.52 6.81
C ARG A 73 -2.62 17.34 6.27
N ASP A 74 -3.74 17.62 5.61
CA ASP A 74 -4.55 16.61 4.96
C ASP A 74 -3.77 15.78 3.94
N PHE A 75 -4.05 14.48 3.91
CA PHE A 75 -3.56 13.58 2.87
C PHE A 75 -4.72 12.92 2.13
N ILE A 76 -5.42 11.98 2.74
CA ILE A 76 -6.56 11.30 2.11
C ILE A 76 -7.68 11.08 3.10
N GLU A 77 -8.83 10.70 2.60
CA GLU A 77 -9.99 10.29 3.38
C GLU A 77 -10.41 8.91 2.89
N LEU A 78 -10.76 8.03 3.83
CA LEU A 78 -11.22 6.67 3.55
C LEU A 78 -12.63 6.47 4.08
N GLU A 79 -13.49 5.92 3.22
CA GLU A 79 -14.88 5.55 3.55
C GLU A 79 -14.97 4.06 3.92
N PRO A 80 -16.06 3.58 4.57
CA PRO A 80 -16.27 2.17 4.93
C PRO A 80 -16.49 1.21 3.75
N GLU A 81 -15.85 1.47 2.62
CA GLU A 81 -15.93 0.65 1.41
C GLU A 81 -14.83 -0.43 1.36
N ALA A 82 -15.21 -1.63 0.93
CA ALA A 82 -14.28 -2.75 0.77
C ALA A 82 -13.23 -2.51 -0.32
N ALA A 83 -13.53 -1.65 -1.30
CA ALA A 83 -12.59 -1.22 -2.33
C ALA A 83 -12.86 0.24 -2.68
N GLN A 84 -11.83 1.08 -2.71
CA GLN A 84 -11.99 2.51 -2.99
C GLN A 84 -10.74 3.13 -3.63
N THR A 85 -10.94 4.26 -4.29
CA THR A 85 -9.88 5.04 -4.94
C THR A 85 -9.80 6.43 -4.33
N VAL A 86 -8.59 6.84 -3.96
CA VAL A 86 -8.31 8.18 -3.41
C VAL A 86 -7.33 8.92 -4.30
N ARG A 87 -7.42 10.25 -4.30
CA ARG A 87 -6.52 11.13 -5.04
C ARG A 87 -6.10 12.29 -4.15
N HIS A 88 -4.81 12.61 -4.16
CA HIS A 88 -4.27 13.72 -3.40
C HIS A 88 -3.14 14.41 -4.17
N LEU A 89 -3.15 15.74 -4.17
CA LEU A 89 -2.10 16.55 -4.75
C LEU A 89 -1.16 17.05 -3.64
N CYS A 90 0.01 16.43 -3.51
CA CYS A 90 1.01 16.82 -2.52
C CYS A 90 2.03 17.77 -3.17
N GLY A 91 1.72 19.06 -3.13
CA GLY A 91 2.49 20.06 -3.88
C GLY A 91 2.33 19.84 -5.38
N ALA A 92 3.40 19.48 -6.08
CA ALA A 92 3.37 19.19 -7.52
C ALA A 92 3.25 17.70 -7.86
N ASP A 93 3.21 16.82 -6.86
CA ASP A 93 3.14 15.37 -7.09
C ASP A 93 1.71 14.87 -6.84
N LEU A 94 1.13 14.23 -7.85
CA LEU A 94 -0.19 13.60 -7.78
C LEU A 94 -0.07 12.17 -7.26
N TYR A 95 -0.80 11.87 -6.19
CA TYR A 95 -0.95 10.55 -5.59
C TYR A 95 -2.31 10.00 -5.98
N VAL A 96 -2.33 8.80 -6.52
CA VAL A 96 -3.55 8.01 -6.77
C VAL A 96 -3.40 6.70 -6.02
N GLY A 97 -4.26 6.51 -5.02
CA GLY A 97 -4.27 5.34 -4.14
C GLY A 97 -5.48 4.46 -4.42
N HIS A 98 -5.29 3.15 -4.36
CA HIS A 98 -6.38 2.17 -4.37
C HIS A 98 -6.24 1.30 -3.12
N PHE A 99 -7.32 1.17 -2.39
CA PHE A 99 -7.38 0.40 -1.16
C PHE A 99 -8.36 -0.75 -1.32
N PHE A 100 -7.97 -1.92 -0.81
CA PHE A 100 -8.82 -3.11 -0.76
C PHE A 100 -8.77 -3.68 0.66
N PHE A 101 -9.91 -3.68 1.34
CA PHE A 101 -10.07 -4.19 2.70
C PHE A 101 -10.76 -5.55 2.65
N ARG A 102 -10.08 -6.59 3.15
CA ARG A 102 -10.54 -7.98 3.12
C ARG A 102 -10.87 -8.43 4.54
N GLY A 103 -12.11 -8.16 4.94
CA GLY A 103 -12.55 -8.37 6.32
C GLY A 103 -11.71 -7.57 7.31
N SER A 104 -11.50 -8.13 8.51
CA SER A 104 -10.68 -7.49 9.55
C SER A 104 -9.21 -7.92 9.54
N GLY A 105 -8.81 -8.88 8.69
CA GLY A 105 -7.50 -9.54 8.78
C GLY A 105 -6.46 -9.08 7.75
N GLU A 106 -6.87 -8.45 6.66
CA GLU A 106 -5.97 -8.02 5.59
C GLU A 106 -6.46 -6.73 4.95
N TRP A 107 -5.52 -5.85 4.59
CA TRP A 107 -5.77 -4.86 3.55
C TRP A 107 -4.58 -4.74 2.60
N VAL A 108 -4.86 -4.22 1.40
CA VAL A 108 -3.88 -3.94 0.35
C VAL A 108 -3.98 -2.47 -0.03
N GLU A 109 -2.84 -1.80 -0.14
CA GLU A 109 -2.74 -0.45 -0.73
C GLU A 109 -1.93 -0.50 -2.03
N VAL A 110 -2.42 0.18 -3.06
CA VAL A 110 -1.69 0.39 -4.31
C VAL A 110 -1.59 1.87 -4.59
N TRP A 111 -0.38 2.36 -4.78
CA TRP A 111 -0.14 3.77 -5.08
C TRP A 111 0.51 3.93 -6.45
N ARG A 112 0.04 4.93 -7.19
CA ARG A 112 0.76 5.54 -8.31
C ARG A 112 1.00 7.00 -7.99
N VAL A 113 2.26 7.41 -7.96
CA VAL A 113 2.66 8.79 -7.68
C VAL A 113 3.41 9.34 -8.87
N LYS A 114 2.93 10.46 -9.43
CA LYS A 114 3.54 11.14 -10.57
C LYS A 114 3.72 12.62 -10.29
N GLY A 115 4.91 13.13 -10.52
CA GLY A 115 5.24 14.55 -10.46
C GLY A 115 6.73 14.78 -10.71
N PRO A 116 7.18 16.04 -10.68
CA PRO A 116 8.55 16.40 -11.02
C PRO A 116 9.59 15.84 -10.03
N ARG A 117 9.19 15.55 -8.79
CA ARG A 117 10.09 15.05 -7.74
C ARG A 117 9.92 13.56 -7.46
N LYS A 118 8.76 13.00 -7.81
CA LYS A 118 8.41 11.61 -7.51
C LYS A 118 7.74 10.97 -8.70
N ASN A 119 8.28 9.83 -9.13
CA ASN A 119 7.63 8.99 -10.12
C ASN A 119 7.77 7.54 -9.67
N TYR A 120 6.77 7.01 -8.96
CA TYR A 120 6.84 5.63 -8.48
C TYR A 120 5.47 4.93 -8.48
N ALA A 121 5.52 3.60 -8.41
CA ALA A 121 4.40 2.75 -8.07
C ALA A 121 4.71 1.95 -6.80
N SER A 122 3.70 1.64 -5.99
CA SER A 122 3.86 0.90 -4.74
C SER A 122 2.70 -0.07 -4.53
N LEU A 123 3.02 -1.28 -4.04
CA LEU A 123 2.05 -2.27 -3.59
C LEU A 123 2.40 -2.66 -2.15
N GLY A 124 1.56 -2.27 -1.19
CA GLY A 124 1.65 -2.67 0.21
C GLY A 124 0.59 -3.70 0.56
N ARG A 125 0.97 -4.72 1.32
CA ARG A 125 0.06 -5.71 1.89
C ARG A 125 0.23 -5.73 3.40
N PHE A 126 -0.89 -5.67 4.09
CA PHE A 126 -0.97 -5.62 5.54
C PHE A 126 -1.76 -6.83 6.01
N HIS A 127 -1.21 -7.57 6.96
CA HIS A 127 -1.85 -8.74 7.56
C HIS A 127 -1.87 -8.53 9.06
N ARG A 128 -3.05 -8.69 9.66
CA ARG A 128 -3.19 -8.55 11.10
C ARG A 128 -2.29 -9.56 11.80
N LEU A 129 -1.57 -9.10 12.82
CA LEU A 129 -0.96 -10.02 13.77
C LEU A 129 -2.08 -10.68 14.55
N ALA A 130 -2.36 -11.94 14.21
CA ALA A 130 -3.34 -12.73 14.93
C ALA A 130 -2.96 -12.77 16.42
N ASP A 131 -3.95 -12.71 17.31
CA ASP A 131 -3.76 -13.12 18.70
C ASP A 131 -3.08 -14.52 18.69
N PRO A 132 -1.97 -14.75 19.41
CA PRO A 132 -1.17 -15.99 19.37
C PRO A 132 -1.97 -17.31 19.55
N SER A 133 -3.25 -17.24 19.90
CA SER A 133 -4.19 -18.37 19.93
C SER A 133 -4.70 -18.83 18.55
N SER A 134 -4.49 -18.08 17.47
CA SER A 134 -5.05 -18.39 16.15
C SER A 134 -3.98 -18.73 15.11
N ARG A 135 -3.68 -20.02 14.95
CA ARG A 135 -2.88 -20.52 13.82
C ARG A 135 -3.76 -20.71 12.59
N VAL A 136 -3.49 -19.99 11.50
CA VAL A 136 -3.92 -20.39 10.15
C VAL A 136 -2.79 -20.19 9.14
N ARG A 137 -2.77 -21.12 8.18
CA ARG A 137 -1.70 -21.57 7.28
C ARG A 137 -1.39 -20.59 6.14
N GLU A 138 -0.12 -20.54 5.75
CA GLU A 138 0.37 -19.86 4.55
C GLU A 138 -0.25 -20.44 3.27
N GLY A 139 -0.73 -19.55 2.40
CA GLY A 139 -1.29 -19.86 1.08
C GLY A 139 -0.62 -19.06 -0.02
N HIS A 140 -0.11 -19.77 -1.02
CA HIS A 140 0.70 -19.32 -2.14
C HIS A 140 0.02 -18.24 -3.02
N GLY A 141 0.61 -17.04 -3.11
CA GLY A 141 0.08 -15.94 -3.91
C GLY A 141 1.09 -15.12 -4.75
N VAL A 142 2.37 -15.52 -4.78
CA VAL A 142 3.49 -14.71 -5.28
C VAL A 142 3.68 -14.74 -6.81
N ARG A 143 3.24 -15.80 -7.50
CA ARG A 143 3.59 -16.03 -8.92
C ARG A 143 2.91 -15.13 -9.96
N ALA A 144 1.69 -14.64 -9.71
CA ALA A 144 0.95 -13.90 -10.73
C ALA A 144 1.45 -12.46 -10.95
N LEU A 145 2.04 -11.83 -9.92
CA LEU A 145 2.65 -10.50 -10.08
C LEU A 145 4.03 -10.59 -10.72
N GLN A 146 4.75 -11.69 -10.49
CA GLN A 146 6.04 -11.97 -11.11
C GLN A 146 5.90 -12.13 -12.62
N ASN A 147 4.83 -12.78 -13.11
CA ASN A 147 4.59 -12.93 -14.55
C ASN A 147 4.15 -11.62 -15.24
N ALA A 148 3.46 -10.72 -14.54
CA ALA A 148 3.13 -9.39 -15.06
C ALA A 148 4.36 -8.45 -15.09
N LEU A 149 5.36 -8.71 -14.24
CA LEU A 149 6.62 -7.97 -14.19
C LEU A 149 7.68 -8.49 -15.18
N ILE A 150 7.73 -9.81 -15.43
CA ILE A 150 8.63 -10.43 -16.42
C ILE A 150 8.28 -9.97 -17.85
N ALA A 151 7.00 -9.73 -18.17
CA ALA A 151 6.61 -9.20 -19.48
C ALA A 151 7.16 -7.77 -19.74
N GLY A 152 7.55 -7.03 -18.70
CA GLY A 152 8.22 -5.74 -18.81
C GLY A 152 9.75 -5.83 -18.82
N GLU A 153 10.34 -7.00 -18.54
CA GLU A 153 11.80 -7.19 -18.56
C GLU A 153 12.34 -7.47 -19.98
N ASP A 154 11.48 -7.86 -20.93
CA ASP A 154 11.86 -8.15 -22.33
C ASP A 154 11.32 -7.16 -23.38
N SER A 155 10.70 -6.05 -22.99
CA SER A 155 9.98 -5.18 -23.95
C SER A 155 10.42 -3.72 -23.91
N GLY A 156 11.49 -3.41 -24.66
CA GLY A 156 11.67 -2.15 -25.37
C GLY A 156 11.31 -0.86 -24.61
N GLU A 157 10.79 0.15 -25.33
CA GLU A 157 10.39 1.41 -24.72
C GLU A 157 9.29 1.22 -23.67
N PRO A 158 9.30 2.02 -22.56
CA PRO A 158 8.32 1.86 -21.48
C PRO A 158 6.90 2.03 -21.99
N ILE A 159 6.14 0.93 -21.96
CA ILE A 159 4.71 0.94 -22.29
C ILE A 159 3.95 1.63 -21.15
N ALA A 160 2.95 2.45 -21.50
CA ALA A 160 2.07 3.08 -20.51
C ALA A 160 1.43 2.02 -19.59
N PHE A 161 1.56 2.21 -18.27
CA PHE A 161 0.92 1.35 -17.29
C PHE A 161 -0.60 1.45 -17.41
N ASP A 162 -1.21 0.35 -17.83
CA ASP A 162 -2.66 0.21 -17.92
C ASP A 162 -3.25 -0.10 -16.53
N SER A 163 -3.69 0.96 -15.86
CA SER A 163 -4.34 0.87 -14.56
C SER A 163 -5.64 0.05 -14.61
N THR A 164 -6.35 0.06 -15.72
CA THR A 164 -7.61 -0.65 -15.89
C THR A 164 -7.37 -2.16 -15.95
N ALA A 165 -6.39 -2.59 -16.74
CA ALA A 165 -5.99 -4.01 -16.82
C ALA A 165 -5.46 -4.52 -15.48
N PHE A 166 -4.64 -3.73 -14.78
CA PHE A 166 -4.14 -4.09 -13.45
C PHE A 166 -5.26 -4.22 -12.42
N LEU A 167 -6.19 -3.26 -12.36
CA LEU A 167 -7.31 -3.28 -11.42
C LEU A 167 -8.28 -4.42 -11.73
N SER A 168 -8.55 -4.71 -13.01
CA SER A 168 -9.39 -5.83 -13.41
C SER A 168 -8.78 -7.18 -13.01
N ALA A 169 -7.45 -7.33 -13.13
CA ALA A 169 -6.74 -8.53 -12.66
C ALA A 169 -6.73 -8.66 -11.13
N MET A 170 -6.59 -7.53 -10.41
CA MET A 170 -6.66 -7.50 -8.95
C MET A 170 -8.07 -7.81 -8.42
N TRP A 171 -9.11 -7.23 -9.04
CA TRP A 171 -10.51 -7.50 -8.73
C TRP A 171 -10.86 -8.97 -8.92
N ALA A 172 -10.52 -9.54 -10.08
CA ALA A 172 -10.77 -10.95 -10.39
C ALA A 172 -10.09 -11.92 -9.40
N LYS A 173 -8.98 -11.51 -8.79
CA LYS A 173 -8.17 -12.34 -7.90
C LYS A 173 -8.52 -12.22 -6.41
N HIS A 174 -9.12 -11.12 -5.97
CA HIS A 174 -9.30 -10.84 -4.54
C HIS A 174 -10.76 -10.62 -4.11
N VAL A 175 -11.71 -10.56 -5.05
CA VAL A 175 -13.16 -10.46 -4.79
C VAL A 175 -13.81 -11.86 -4.82
N ARG A 176 -13.20 -12.85 -4.15
CA ARG A 176 -13.89 -14.11 -3.79
C ARG A 176 -13.93 -14.26 -2.29
#